data_AF-A0A1Q8TPI0-F1
#
_entry.id   AF-A0A1Q8TPI0-F1
#
_cell.length_a   1.000
_cell.length_b   1.000
_cell.length_c   1.000
_cell.angle_alpha   90.00
_cell.angle_beta   90.00
_cell.angle_gamma   90.00
#
_symmetry.space_group_name_H-M   'P 1'
#
loop_
_entity.id
_entity.type
_entity.pdbx_description
1 polymer ?
#
loop_
_entity_poly.entity_id
_entity_poly.type
_entity_poly.pdbx_seq_one_letter_code
_entity_poly.pdbx_strand_id
1 'polypeptide(L)'
;MPHRLTTERLALFGTLLATFGELHPACDHWFQGSTTASRKRLYGEDLVHADGTPATANSTRPAMTTSTLGRRAVACHVASYTAVQLGATIAVTRAFGYRVTPAALLAGAAINAGTHAAIDRGALLLWLAKKTKKTGYIEHCQAVRLADDGTLTREVNGPGTAWMELDAALHRAIGIGAAAVTTWLTTRPGARR
;
A
#
# COMPACT_ATOMS: atom_id res chain seq x y z
N MET A 1 38.53 -4.23 -0.17
CA MET A 1 37.57 -5.36 -0.08
C MET A 1 36.19 -4.96 -0.61
N PRO A 2 36.01 -4.81 -1.93
CA PRO A 2 34.71 -4.51 -2.54
C PRO A 2 33.68 -5.64 -2.35
N HIS A 3 34.11 -6.90 -2.27
CA HIS A 3 33.22 -8.06 -2.13
C HIS A 3 32.40 -8.04 -0.83
N ARG A 4 32.96 -7.62 0.31
CA ARG A 4 32.23 -7.60 1.60
C ARG A 4 31.07 -6.59 1.59
N LEU A 5 31.29 -5.40 1.03
CA LEU A 5 30.24 -4.38 0.92
C LEU A 5 29.14 -4.78 -0.05
N THR A 6 29.50 -5.43 -1.17
CA THR A 6 28.52 -5.96 -2.12
C THR A 6 27.65 -7.04 -1.48
N THR A 7 28.26 -8.01 -0.78
CA THR A 7 27.52 -9.05 -0.05
C THR A 7 26.59 -8.44 1.00
N GLU A 8 27.07 -7.47 1.78
CA GLU A 8 26.26 -6.77 2.77
C GLU A 8 25.05 -6.06 2.15
N ARG A 9 25.25 -5.34 1.04
CA ARG A 9 24.17 -4.64 0.33
C ARG A 9 23.12 -5.60 -0.20
N LEU A 10 23.55 -6.69 -0.84
CA LEU A 10 22.63 -7.69 -1.38
C LEU A 10 21.86 -8.39 -0.25
N ALA A 11 22.52 -8.73 0.86
CA ALA A 11 21.88 -9.36 2.01
C ALA A 11 20.85 -8.43 2.67
N LEU A 12 21.19 -7.16 2.92
CA LEU A 12 20.26 -6.18 3.48
C LEU A 12 19.10 -5.91 2.52
N PHE A 13 19.38 -5.69 1.23
CA PHE A 13 18.35 -5.47 0.23
C PHE A 13 17.38 -6.65 0.15
N GLY A 14 17.89 -7.88 0.07
CA GLY A 14 17.07 -9.09 0.04
C GLY A 14 16.21 -9.26 1.30
N THR A 15 16.79 -8.99 2.48
CA THR A 15 16.06 -9.03 3.75
C THR A 15 14.91 -8.01 3.78
N LEU A 16 15.17 -6.77 3.38
CA LEU A 16 14.16 -5.71 3.34
C LEU A 16 13.09 -6.02 2.30
N LEU A 17 13.47 -6.45 1.11
CA LEU A 17 12.55 -6.81 0.03
C LEU A 17 11.61 -7.94 0.45
N ALA A 18 12.15 -9.02 1.04
CA ALA A 18 11.34 -10.13 1.55
C ALA A 18 10.40 -9.66 2.67
N THR A 19 10.91 -8.89 3.63
CA THR A 19 10.10 -8.34 4.72
C THR A 19 8.95 -7.51 4.19
N PHE A 20 9.19 -6.62 3.22
CA PHE A 20 8.15 -5.74 2.66
C PHE A 20 7.15 -6.52 1.81
N GLY A 21 7.63 -7.46 0.99
CA GLY A 21 6.79 -8.27 0.10
C GLY A 21 5.80 -9.16 0.85
N GLU A 22 6.25 -9.78 1.96
CA GLU A 22 5.43 -10.67 2.79
C GLU A 22 4.53 -9.91 3.77
N LEU A 23 4.98 -8.76 4.29
CA LEU A 23 4.13 -7.94 5.16
C LEU A 23 3.02 -7.23 4.41
N HIS A 24 3.21 -6.93 3.11
CA HIS A 24 2.18 -6.26 2.33
C HIS A 24 0.80 -6.94 2.41
N PRO A 25 0.65 -8.23 2.02
CA PRO A 25 -0.64 -8.92 2.15
C PRO A 25 -1.09 -9.05 3.61
N ALA A 26 -0.16 -9.20 4.57
CA ALA A 26 -0.54 -9.24 5.98
C ALA A 26 -1.20 -7.92 6.43
N CYS A 27 -0.62 -6.78 6.06
CA CYS A 27 -1.16 -5.47 6.34
C CYS A 27 -2.52 -5.24 5.67
N ASP A 28 -2.63 -5.56 4.38
CA ASP A 28 -3.84 -5.29 3.61
C ASP A 28 -5.00 -6.23 3.95
N HIS A 29 -4.73 -7.46 4.39
CA HIS A 29 -5.78 -8.45 4.65
C HIS A 29 -6.10 -8.66 6.14
N TRP A 30 -5.13 -8.46 7.04
CA TRP A 30 -5.32 -8.74 8.47
C TRP A 30 -5.31 -7.49 9.34
N PHE A 31 -4.45 -6.51 9.06
CA PHE A 31 -4.33 -5.31 9.90
C PHE A 31 -5.18 -4.14 9.42
N GLN A 32 -5.56 -4.12 8.13
CA GLN A 32 -6.44 -3.12 7.57
C GLN A 32 -7.86 -3.28 8.11
N GLY A 33 -8.43 -2.19 8.63
CA GLY A 33 -9.84 -2.15 9.02
C GLY A 33 -10.78 -2.17 7.80
N SER A 34 -11.91 -2.86 7.92
CA SER A 34 -12.89 -3.05 6.81
C SER A 34 -13.45 -1.73 6.26
N THR A 35 -13.65 -0.73 7.12
CA THR A 35 -14.10 0.60 6.70
C THR A 35 -13.04 1.32 5.87
N THR A 36 -11.76 1.15 6.22
CA THR A 36 -10.65 1.70 5.46
C THR A 36 -10.52 1.02 4.11
N ALA A 37 -10.59 -0.31 4.07
CA ALA A 37 -10.54 -1.09 2.83
C ALA A 37 -11.64 -0.68 1.84
N SER A 38 -12.89 -0.56 2.31
CA SER A 38 -14.04 -0.20 1.48
C SER A 38 -14.04 1.27 1.04
N ARG A 39 -13.44 2.18 1.81
CA ARG A 39 -13.55 3.63 1.56
C ARG A 39 -12.34 4.25 0.87
N LYS A 40 -11.17 3.61 0.92
CA LYS A 40 -9.90 4.20 0.46
C LYS A 40 -9.89 4.59 -1.03
N ARG A 41 -10.80 4.06 -1.84
CA ARG A 41 -10.97 4.39 -3.28
C ARG A 41 -12.15 5.30 -3.60
N LEU A 42 -12.83 5.86 -2.60
CA LEU A 42 -13.96 6.75 -2.82
C LEU A 42 -13.52 8.12 -3.35
N TYR A 43 -14.19 8.60 -4.40
CA TYR A 43 -14.06 9.93 -4.99
C TYR A 43 -15.45 10.51 -5.21
N GLY A 44 -15.58 11.83 -5.07
CA GLY A 44 -16.82 12.56 -5.30
C GLY A 44 -16.93 13.80 -4.44
N GLU A 45 -17.78 14.73 -4.87
CA GLU A 45 -18.09 15.96 -4.15
C GLU A 45 -19.38 15.85 -3.32
N ASP A 46 -20.12 14.75 -3.46
CA ASP A 46 -21.30 14.47 -2.64
C ASP A 46 -20.95 14.50 -1.16
N LEU A 47 -21.85 15.08 -0.37
CA LEU A 47 -21.68 15.18 1.08
C LEU A 47 -22.05 13.85 1.74
N VAL A 48 -21.16 13.40 2.62
CA VAL A 48 -21.33 12.19 3.43
C VAL A 48 -20.87 12.45 4.87
N HIS A 49 -21.40 11.67 5.80
CA HIS A 49 -20.92 11.61 7.17
C HIS A 49 -19.69 10.70 7.30
N ALA A 50 -19.06 10.70 8.47
CA ALA A 50 -17.87 9.87 8.74
C ALA A 50 -18.16 8.35 8.66
N ASP A 51 -19.42 7.94 8.82
CA ASP A 51 -19.90 6.57 8.64
C ASP A 51 -20.22 6.24 7.17
N GLY A 52 -20.05 7.18 6.24
CA GLY A 52 -20.33 7.02 4.81
C GLY A 52 -21.81 7.20 4.44
N THR A 53 -22.70 7.49 5.39
CA THR A 53 -24.11 7.77 5.08
C THR A 53 -24.23 9.13 4.35
N PRO A 54 -25.17 9.27 3.39
CA PRO A 54 -25.40 10.54 2.71
C PRO A 54 -25.70 11.67 3.69
N ALA A 55 -25.17 12.85 3.39
CA ALA A 55 -25.40 14.08 4.14
C ALA A 55 -25.96 15.16 3.21
N THR A 56 -26.64 16.13 3.80
CA THR A 56 -27.13 17.34 3.14
C THR A 56 -26.47 18.57 3.74
N ALA A 57 -26.56 19.72 3.06
CA ALA A 57 -26.02 20.98 3.56
C ALA A 57 -26.60 21.38 4.94
N ASN A 58 -27.80 20.90 5.28
CA ASN A 58 -28.50 21.18 6.53
C ASN A 58 -28.30 20.09 7.59
N SER A 59 -27.39 19.14 7.37
CA SER A 59 -27.18 18.06 8.32
C SER A 59 -26.57 18.56 9.62
N THR A 60 -27.10 18.08 10.74
CA THR A 60 -26.65 18.46 12.09
C THR A 60 -25.34 17.80 12.50
N ARG A 61 -25.00 16.66 11.88
CA ARG A 61 -23.71 15.98 12.07
C ARG A 61 -22.67 16.52 11.08
N PRO A 62 -21.37 16.55 11.45
CA PRO A 62 -20.31 16.94 10.53
C PRO A 62 -20.38 16.15 9.21
N ALA A 63 -20.33 16.88 8.10
CA ALA A 63 -20.30 16.34 6.75
C ALA A 63 -18.95 16.63 6.09
N MET A 64 -18.57 15.78 5.14
CA MET A 64 -17.40 15.98 4.29
C MET A 64 -17.70 15.44 2.90
N THR A 65 -16.91 15.82 1.91
CA THR A 65 -17.04 15.22 0.58
C THR A 65 -16.61 13.75 0.60
N THR A 66 -17.22 12.93 -0.26
CA THR A 66 -16.83 11.54 -0.49
C THR A 66 -15.32 11.39 -0.77
N SER A 67 -14.73 12.32 -1.54
CA SER A 67 -13.28 12.41 -1.76
C SER A 67 -12.48 12.63 -0.46
N THR A 68 -12.99 13.45 0.46
CA THR A 68 -12.34 13.70 1.76
C THR A 68 -12.39 12.46 2.64
N LEU A 69 -13.52 11.75 2.67
CA LEU A 69 -13.65 10.48 3.37
C LEU A 69 -12.64 9.45 2.83
N GLY A 70 -12.53 9.34 1.50
CA GLY A 70 -11.58 8.44 0.87
C GLY A 70 -10.11 8.76 1.16
N ARG A 71 -9.74 10.05 1.19
CA ARG A 71 -8.38 10.47 1.60
C ARG A 71 -8.09 10.13 3.06
N ARG A 72 -9.06 10.32 3.97
CA ARG A 72 -8.91 9.94 5.39
C ARG A 72 -8.72 8.43 5.55
N ALA A 73 -9.48 7.62 4.81
CA ALA A 73 -9.32 6.18 4.80
C ALA A 73 -7.90 5.77 4.34
N VAL A 74 -7.41 6.27 3.20
CA VAL A 74 -6.03 5.99 2.76
C VAL A 74 -4.99 6.45 3.79
N ALA A 75 -5.14 7.63 4.36
CA ALA A 75 -4.19 8.13 5.35
C ALA A 75 -4.12 7.22 6.59
N CYS A 76 -5.28 6.74 7.06
CA CYS A 76 -5.35 5.78 8.16
C CYS A 76 -4.68 4.45 7.79
N HIS A 77 -4.97 3.91 6.59
CA HIS A 77 -4.35 2.68 6.08
C HIS A 77 -2.83 2.77 6.07
N VAL A 78 -2.32 3.83 5.43
CA VAL A 78 -0.90 4.04 5.21
C VAL A 78 -0.19 4.28 6.53
N ALA A 79 -0.82 4.95 7.50
CA ALA A 79 -0.28 5.10 8.84
C ALA A 79 -0.11 3.75 9.54
N SER A 80 -1.14 2.90 9.54
CA SER A 80 -1.05 1.55 10.13
C SER A 80 -0.02 0.67 9.40
N TYR A 81 -0.02 0.69 8.07
CA TYR A 81 0.92 -0.05 7.24
C TYR A 81 2.36 0.37 7.53
N THR A 82 2.64 1.68 7.58
CA THR A 82 3.96 2.24 7.86
C THR A 82 4.45 1.85 9.25
N ALA A 83 3.55 1.88 10.25
CA ALA A 83 3.89 1.48 11.61
C ALA A 83 4.29 0.00 11.70
N VAL A 84 3.49 -0.89 11.09
CA VAL A 84 3.78 -2.33 11.05
C VAL A 84 5.08 -2.61 10.29
N GLN A 85 5.25 -2.00 9.11
CA GLN A 85 6.44 -2.18 8.29
C GLN A 85 7.70 -1.71 9.01
N LEU A 86 7.69 -0.53 9.64
CA LEU A 86 8.83 -0.02 10.40
C LEU A 86 9.16 -0.93 11.58
N GLY A 87 8.15 -1.32 12.36
CA GLY A 87 8.32 -2.23 13.49
C GLY A 87 8.95 -3.55 13.08
N ALA A 88 8.44 -4.17 12.03
CA ALA A 88 8.96 -5.44 11.52
C ALA A 88 10.36 -5.30 10.91
N THR A 89 10.63 -4.21 10.18
CA THR A 89 11.97 -3.93 9.66
C THR A 89 12.99 -3.86 10.79
N ILE A 90 12.67 -3.12 11.85
CA ILE A 90 13.54 -2.98 13.03
C ILE A 90 13.70 -4.34 13.72
N ALA A 91 12.60 -5.08 13.93
CA ALA A 91 12.63 -6.37 14.60
C ALA A 91 13.47 -7.41 13.84
N VAL A 92 13.21 -7.59 12.54
CA VAL A 92 13.93 -8.55 11.68
C VAL A 92 15.41 -8.19 11.61
N THR A 93 15.74 -6.95 11.26
CA THR A 93 17.15 -6.56 11.10
C THR A 93 17.92 -6.68 12.42
N ARG A 94 17.33 -6.26 13.55
CA ARG A 94 17.97 -6.42 14.86
C ARG A 94 18.12 -7.87 15.29
N ALA A 95 17.13 -8.73 15.01
CA ALA A 95 17.21 -10.16 15.32
C ALA A 95 18.40 -10.84 14.61
N PHE A 96 18.75 -10.37 13.41
CA PHE A 96 19.93 -10.83 12.67
C PHE A 96 21.20 -10.00 12.92
N GLY A 97 21.24 -9.20 13.99
CA GLY A 97 22.42 -8.43 14.39
C GLY A 97 22.72 -7.21 13.51
N TYR A 98 21.80 -6.80 12.66
CA TYR A 98 21.95 -5.67 11.75
C TYR A 98 21.20 -4.42 12.25
N ARG A 99 21.81 -3.23 12.08
CA ARG A 99 21.17 -1.96 12.43
C ARG A 99 21.03 -1.08 11.20
N VAL A 100 19.79 -0.82 10.81
CA VAL A 100 19.46 0.18 9.79
C VAL A 100 19.52 1.57 10.44
N THR A 101 20.09 2.55 9.74
CA THR A 101 20.19 3.91 10.30
C THR A 101 18.80 4.55 10.35
N PRO A 102 18.49 5.37 11.37
CA PRO A 102 17.17 6.01 11.48
C PRO A 102 16.82 6.85 10.24
N ALA A 103 17.78 7.58 9.69
CA ALA A 103 17.58 8.37 8.48
C ALA A 103 17.25 7.51 7.25
N ALA A 104 17.90 6.35 7.09
CA ALA A 104 17.59 5.43 6.00
C ALA A 104 16.20 4.79 6.16
N LEU A 105 15.84 4.39 7.39
CA LEU A 105 14.50 3.88 7.70
C LEU A 105 13.41 4.89 7.36
N LEU A 106 13.57 6.15 7.78
CA LEU A 106 12.60 7.21 7.52
C LEU A 106 12.49 7.52 6.02
N ALA A 107 13.60 7.57 5.30
CA ALA A 107 13.59 7.79 3.85
C ALA A 107 12.88 6.65 3.10
N GLY A 108 13.18 5.40 3.44
CA GLY A 108 12.51 4.23 2.89
C GLY A 108 11.02 4.21 3.19
N ALA A 109 10.64 4.49 4.44
CA ALA A 109 9.26 4.55 4.87
C ALA A 109 8.48 5.68 4.17
N ALA A 110 9.08 6.86 4.01
CA ALA A 110 8.44 7.98 3.30
C ALA A 110 8.17 7.65 1.83
N ILE A 111 9.13 7.03 1.14
CA ILE A 111 8.96 6.58 -0.24
C ILE A 111 7.83 5.55 -0.31
N ASN A 112 7.88 4.52 0.54
CA ASN A 112 6.91 3.44 0.50
C ASN A 112 5.50 3.93 0.86
N ALA A 113 5.36 4.71 1.94
CA ALA A 113 4.09 5.26 2.37
C ALA A 113 3.46 6.17 1.30
N GLY A 114 4.25 7.04 0.67
CA GLY A 114 3.76 7.94 -0.36
C GLY A 114 3.30 7.22 -1.63
N THR A 115 4.08 6.26 -2.12
CA THR A 115 3.71 5.48 -3.30
C THR A 115 2.53 4.54 -3.00
N HIS A 116 2.50 3.90 -1.83
CA HIS A 116 1.38 3.08 -1.36
C HIS A 116 0.10 3.90 -1.31
N ALA A 117 0.13 5.10 -0.70
CA ALA A 117 -1.03 5.99 -0.66
C ALA A 117 -1.57 6.33 -2.07
N ALA A 118 -0.67 6.61 -3.01
CA ALA A 118 -1.04 6.96 -4.38
C ALA A 118 -1.68 5.77 -5.14
N ILE A 119 -1.14 4.55 -4.96
CA ILE A 119 -1.68 3.34 -5.57
C ILE A 119 -3.03 2.99 -4.94
N ASP A 120 -3.16 3.07 -3.62
CA ASP A 120 -4.38 2.71 -2.91
C ASP A 120 -5.58 3.60 -3.20
N ARG A 121 -5.31 4.84 -3.62
CA ARG A 121 -6.33 5.72 -4.19
C ARG A 121 -6.86 5.21 -5.53
N GLY A 122 -6.16 4.32 -6.24
CA GLY A 122 -6.63 3.59 -7.42
C GLY A 122 -6.46 4.32 -8.75
N ALA A 123 -6.52 5.66 -8.77
CA ALA A 123 -6.38 6.44 -10.00
C ALA A 123 -5.02 6.23 -10.70
N LEU A 124 -3.93 6.13 -9.93
CA LEU A 124 -2.59 5.85 -10.48
C LEU A 124 -2.51 4.46 -11.11
N LEU A 125 -3.06 3.45 -10.45
CA LEU A 125 -3.11 2.08 -10.97
C LEU A 125 -3.87 2.02 -12.30
N LEU A 126 -5.05 2.64 -12.38
CA LEU A 126 -5.84 2.68 -13.61
C LEU A 126 -5.13 3.41 -14.75
N TRP A 127 -4.47 4.52 -14.44
CA TRP A 127 -3.66 5.24 -15.41
C TRP A 127 -2.51 4.38 -15.95
N LEU A 128 -1.79 3.67 -15.07
CA LEU A 128 -0.73 2.73 -15.45
C LEU A 128 -1.28 1.57 -16.28
N ALA A 129 -2.42 0.99 -15.89
CA ALA A 129 -3.07 -0.10 -16.62
C ALA A 129 -3.46 0.34 -18.03
N LYS A 130 -4.00 1.55 -18.20
CA LYS A 130 -4.27 2.14 -19.51
C LYS A 130 -3.00 2.32 -20.32
N LYS A 131 -1.94 2.88 -19.71
CA LYS A 131 -0.67 3.14 -20.39
C LYS A 131 0.04 1.85 -20.84
N THR A 132 -0.10 0.79 -20.07
CA THR A 132 0.52 -0.54 -20.33
C THR A 132 -0.41 -1.50 -21.09
N LYS A 133 -1.55 -1.00 -21.61
CA LYS A 133 -2.55 -1.78 -22.38
C LYS A 133 -3.09 -3.00 -21.62
N LYS A 134 -3.31 -2.85 -20.31
CA LYS A 134 -3.87 -3.87 -19.42
C LYS A 134 -5.37 -3.69 -19.13
N THR A 135 -6.03 -2.71 -19.75
CA THR A 135 -7.49 -2.50 -19.59
C THR A 135 -8.29 -3.73 -20.00
N GLY A 136 -7.97 -4.35 -21.14
CA GLY A 136 -8.63 -5.58 -21.57
C GLY A 136 -8.44 -6.76 -20.60
N TYR A 137 -7.30 -6.82 -19.89
CA TYR A 137 -7.08 -7.83 -18.84
C TYR A 137 -8.00 -7.58 -17.64
N ILE A 138 -8.14 -6.33 -17.19
CA ILE A 138 -9.06 -5.93 -16.11
C ILE A 138 -10.52 -6.20 -16.49
N GLU A 139 -10.90 -5.88 -17.73
CA GLU A 139 -12.27 -6.05 -18.23
C GLU A 139 -12.64 -7.53 -18.40
N HIS A 140 -11.67 -8.37 -18.79
CA HIS A 140 -11.90 -9.80 -19.02
C HIS A 140 -11.87 -10.63 -17.73
N CYS A 141 -10.90 -10.41 -16.86
CA CYS A 141 -10.67 -11.22 -15.66
C CYS A 141 -11.37 -10.62 -14.44
N GLN A 142 -12.71 -10.69 -14.45
CA GLN A 142 -13.61 -10.25 -13.38
C GLN A 142 -14.01 -11.42 -12.47
N ALA A 143 -14.63 -11.12 -11.32
CA ALA A 143 -15.21 -12.12 -10.44
C ALA A 143 -16.75 -12.07 -10.52
N VAL A 144 -17.40 -13.22 -10.39
CA VAL A 144 -18.85 -13.32 -10.19
C VAL A 144 -19.11 -13.57 -8.71
N ARG A 145 -20.01 -12.78 -8.11
CA ARG A 145 -20.46 -12.93 -6.72
C ARG A 145 -21.89 -13.44 -6.71
N LEU A 146 -22.17 -14.39 -5.81
CA LEU A 146 -23.50 -14.92 -5.53
C LEU A 146 -23.98 -14.30 -4.23
N ALA A 147 -25.08 -13.56 -4.28
CA ALA A 147 -25.78 -13.08 -3.10
C ALA A 147 -26.64 -14.19 -2.48
N ASP A 148 -27.03 -14.01 -1.22
CA ASP A 148 -27.85 -14.98 -0.47
C ASP A 148 -29.21 -15.25 -1.12
N ASP A 149 -29.75 -14.28 -1.86
CA ASP A 149 -31.00 -14.39 -2.61
C ASP A 149 -30.86 -15.08 -3.98
N GLY A 150 -29.66 -15.56 -4.32
CA GLY A 150 -29.37 -16.20 -5.60
C GLY A 150 -28.94 -15.23 -6.71
N THR A 151 -28.91 -13.92 -6.45
CA THR A 151 -28.53 -12.92 -7.46
C THR A 151 -27.03 -13.02 -7.78
N LEU A 152 -26.72 -13.09 -9.07
CA LEU A 152 -25.34 -13.04 -9.56
C LEU A 152 -24.95 -11.60 -9.93
N THR A 153 -23.84 -11.12 -9.37
CA THR A 153 -23.26 -9.82 -9.73
C THR A 153 -21.83 -9.98 -10.25
N ARG A 154 -21.44 -9.13 -11.20
CA ARG A 154 -20.05 -9.06 -11.69
C ARG A 154 -19.31 -7.98 -10.93
N GLU A 155 -18.16 -8.32 -10.38
CA GLU A 155 -17.28 -7.41 -9.67
C GLU A 155 -15.97 -7.26 -10.44
N VAL A 156 -15.61 -6.01 -10.77
CA VAL A 156 -14.40 -5.68 -11.53
C VAL A 156 -13.21 -5.48 -10.59
N ASN A 157 -13.46 -5.03 -9.36
CA ASN A 157 -12.47 -4.70 -8.37
C ASN A 157 -12.75 -5.47 -7.07
N GLY A 158 -11.87 -6.40 -6.71
CA GLY A 158 -12.03 -7.16 -5.47
C GLY A 158 -11.19 -8.44 -5.49
N PRO A 159 -11.23 -9.24 -4.41
CA PRO A 159 -10.49 -10.49 -4.35
C PRO A 159 -10.76 -11.41 -5.55
N GLY A 160 -9.72 -11.87 -6.22
CA GLY A 160 -9.84 -12.73 -7.40
C GLY A 160 -10.12 -12.02 -8.72
N THR A 161 -10.05 -10.68 -8.78
CA THR A 161 -10.09 -9.94 -10.05
C THR A 161 -8.69 -9.54 -10.53
N ALA A 162 -8.51 -9.39 -11.84
CA ALA A 162 -7.25 -8.90 -12.42
C ALA A 162 -6.85 -7.52 -11.91
N TRP A 163 -7.84 -6.68 -11.55
CA TRP A 163 -7.56 -5.42 -10.90
C TRP A 163 -6.79 -5.63 -9.60
N MET A 164 -7.26 -6.52 -8.72
CA MET A 164 -6.64 -6.79 -7.44
C MET A 164 -5.24 -7.40 -7.60
N GLU A 165 -5.06 -8.27 -8.60
CA GLU A 165 -3.73 -8.84 -8.90
C GLU A 165 -2.74 -7.76 -9.37
N LEU A 166 -3.17 -6.85 -10.25
CA LEU A 166 -2.32 -5.72 -10.69
C LEU A 166 -2.01 -4.77 -9.53
N ASP A 167 -2.99 -4.52 -8.66
CA ASP A 167 -2.85 -3.69 -7.46
C ASP A 167 -1.81 -4.29 -6.51
N ALA A 168 -1.94 -5.56 -6.15
CA ALA A 168 -1.00 -6.26 -5.27
C ALA A 168 0.40 -6.36 -5.89
N ALA A 169 0.50 -6.63 -7.19
CA ALA A 169 1.77 -6.66 -7.90
C ALA A 169 2.47 -5.30 -7.90
N LEU A 170 1.73 -4.21 -8.12
CA LEU A 170 2.29 -2.86 -8.13
C LEU A 170 2.78 -2.44 -6.74
N HIS A 171 2.03 -2.76 -5.69
CA HIS A 171 2.46 -2.50 -4.32
C HIS A 171 3.73 -3.29 -3.94
N ARG A 172 3.85 -4.55 -4.37
CA ARG A 172 5.11 -5.30 -4.17
C ARG A 172 6.27 -4.69 -4.96
N ALA A 173 6.01 -4.21 -6.18
CA ALA A 173 7.04 -3.62 -7.04
C ALA A 173 7.63 -2.32 -6.44
N ILE A 174 6.83 -1.44 -5.84
CA ILE A 174 7.35 -0.23 -5.18
C ILE A 174 8.24 -0.56 -3.97
N GLY A 175 8.01 -1.72 -3.32
CA GLY A 175 8.85 -2.23 -2.23
C GLY A 175 10.31 -2.43 -2.64
N ILE A 176 10.57 -2.72 -3.92
CA ILE A 176 11.93 -2.80 -4.49
C ILE A 176 12.66 -1.46 -4.35
N GLY A 177 12.01 -0.37 -4.74
CA GLY A 177 12.59 0.98 -4.64
C GLY A 177 12.85 1.40 -3.20
N ALA A 178 11.88 1.18 -2.31
CA ALA A 178 12.03 1.49 -0.89
C ALA A 178 13.17 0.69 -0.24
N ALA A 179 13.27 -0.62 -0.52
CA ALA A 179 14.34 -1.48 -0.02
C ALA A 179 15.72 -1.04 -0.56
N ALA A 180 15.80 -0.70 -1.86
CA ALA A 180 17.03 -0.25 -2.49
C ALA A 180 17.54 1.07 -1.87
N VAL A 181 16.66 2.07 -1.71
CA VAL A 181 17.02 3.36 -1.11
C VAL A 181 17.45 3.19 0.35
N THR A 182 16.70 2.42 1.14
CA THR A 182 17.04 2.14 2.54
C THR A 182 18.41 1.46 2.65
N THR A 183 18.66 0.47 1.80
CA THR A 183 19.94 -0.26 1.74
C THR A 183 21.09 0.67 1.37
N TRP A 184 20.92 1.47 0.32
CA TRP A 184 21.93 2.39 -0.15
C TRP A 184 22.28 3.44 0.91
N LEU A 185 21.27 4.07 1.53
CA LEU A 185 21.49 5.06 2.59
C LEU A 185 22.13 4.47 3.84
N THR A 186 21.87 3.21 4.16
CA THR A 186 22.45 2.51 5.33
C THR A 186 23.91 2.10 5.10
N THR A 187 24.28 1.81 3.85
CA THR A 187 25.59 1.28 3.47
C THR A 187 26.47 2.27 2.71
N ARG A 188 26.03 3.53 2.54
CA ARG A 188 26.84 4.57 1.91
C ARG A 188 28.00 4.98 2.81
N PRO A 189 29.16 5.37 2.23
CA PRO A 189 30.27 5.91 3.00
C PRO A 189 29.82 7.06 3.92
N GLY A 190 30.24 7.02 5.19
CA GLY A 190 29.91 8.05 6.19
C GLY A 190 28.57 7.88 6.90
N ALA A 191 27.73 6.91 6.53
CA ALA A 191 26.43 6.69 7.21
C ALA A 191 26.53 6.06 8.61
N ARG A 192 27.68 5.46 8.95
CA ARG A 192 27.91 4.73 10.21
C ARG A 192 28.89 5.43 11.15
N ARG A 193 29.08 6.74 10.98
CA ARG A 193 29.80 7.56 11.95
C ARG A 193 28.86 7.96 13.09
#